data_AF-A0A1F3BM27-F1
#
_entry.id   AF-A0A1F3BM27-F1
#
_cell.length_a   1.000
_cell.length_b   1.000
_cell.length_c   1.000
_cell.angle_alpha   90.00
_cell.angle_beta   90.00
_cell.angle_gamma   90.00
#
_symmetry.space_group_name_H-M   'P 1'
#
loop_
_entity.id
_entity.type
_entity.pdbx_description
1 polymer ?
#
loop_
_entity_poly.entity_id
_entity_poly.type
_entity_poly.pdbx_seq_one_letter_code
_entity_poly.pdbx_strand_id
1 'polypeptide(L)'
;MCLTLSPLANLHRWNWDGDRIVHRCIVPSSRPVVGRTGKRNEYDIDVREFLVTERNEVMRKVIREAVPQFAADHGIAPEQLDARTEGAFDRRATVVSAYVASAIHYTAKRGDWWQFPDETLFIGSGDCEDRALLIASLLVASGISNFNVRVAIGKLHTTDEAGRVERHDHAWVMYKTEAGRWTVLEPHSRQAAGKRPGKARRARVPVAAEYVPYYLFNDAHLWEVVQPGSKKSFQEMALSRRWRRIDPEFAGEIHRSIVSDALAGLPRCPPWLREGLTRHFTSYFGAVVDEPDNFVTNGYDCYDHFDNAFIAEGWARVSERLASFKLDPQRNLDAFAWAAHGIADFYAHSSYGEFGPRRGGKLVPYAATPGGILYGAGVYALSRFSVSGAFKGDATKRTAIWGGKLITGRYCQHGDSRSLLERICPTPEYLDRPGIRMLLPHHDEIAVDGPTPSGAHILYQSDPARYAEQFELRRGAATEHIRSALQDALGGAMPVEPLRPTG
;
A
#
# COMPACT_ATOMS: atom_id res chain seq x y z
N MET A 1 -6.04 14.45 14.64
CA MET A 1 -6.85 15.37 13.82
C MET A 1 -7.60 14.51 12.84
N CYS A 2 -8.92 14.57 12.92
CA CYS A 2 -9.85 13.88 12.04
C CYS A 2 -9.58 14.28 10.59
N LEU A 3 -9.92 13.41 9.63
CA LEU A 3 -10.45 13.91 8.38
C LEU A 3 -11.72 14.68 8.77
N THR A 4 -11.59 15.95 9.16
CA THR A 4 -12.70 16.88 8.99
C THR A 4 -13.07 16.73 7.53
N LEU A 5 -14.26 16.20 7.25
CA LEU A 5 -14.80 15.99 5.90
C LEU A 5 -14.36 17.17 5.06
N SER A 6 -13.36 16.98 4.19
CA SER A 6 -13.08 17.94 3.14
C SER A 6 -14.42 18.20 2.47
N PRO A 7 -14.84 19.45 2.23
CA PRO A 7 -16.14 19.73 1.66
C PRO A 7 -16.38 18.81 0.46
N LEU A 8 -17.43 17.98 0.60
CA LEU A 8 -17.79 16.98 -0.40
C LEU A 8 -18.21 17.74 -1.65
N ALA A 9 -17.37 17.70 -2.67
CA ALA A 9 -17.63 18.37 -3.92
C ALA A 9 -18.52 17.50 -4.81
N ASN A 10 -19.43 18.14 -5.54
CA ASN A 10 -20.14 17.56 -6.67
C ASN A 10 -20.96 16.29 -6.40
N LEU A 11 -21.38 16.00 -5.16
CA LEU A 11 -22.27 14.85 -4.92
C LEU A 11 -23.56 14.93 -5.74
N HIS A 12 -24.12 16.13 -5.95
CA HIS A 12 -25.31 16.35 -6.76
C HIS A 12 -25.13 16.06 -8.26
N ARG A 13 -23.89 15.86 -8.72
CA ARG A 13 -23.57 15.58 -10.13
C ARG A 13 -23.96 14.17 -10.55
N TRP A 14 -24.04 13.24 -9.61
CA TRP A 14 -24.25 11.82 -9.88
C TRP A 14 -25.66 11.40 -9.49
N ASN A 15 -26.26 10.52 -10.28
CA ASN A 15 -27.53 9.90 -9.96
C ASN A 15 -27.31 8.72 -9.00
N TRP A 16 -27.44 8.98 -7.70
CA TRP A 16 -27.25 7.96 -6.66
C TRP A 16 -28.41 6.96 -6.53
N ASP A 17 -29.54 7.20 -7.21
CA ASP A 17 -30.58 6.18 -7.38
C ASP A 17 -30.21 5.17 -8.50
N GLY A 18 -29.19 5.48 -9.31
CA GLY A 18 -28.65 4.65 -10.39
C GLY A 18 -29.24 5.00 -11.77
N ASP A 19 -28.43 4.88 -12.84
CA ASP A 19 -28.87 5.23 -14.20
C ASP A 19 -29.38 4.03 -14.99
N ARG A 20 -28.68 2.89 -14.91
CA ARG A 20 -29.03 1.69 -15.69
C ARG A 20 -28.89 0.45 -14.84
N ILE A 21 -29.94 -0.38 -14.79
CA ILE A 21 -29.87 -1.68 -14.11
C ILE A 21 -28.98 -2.61 -14.93
N VAL A 22 -27.99 -3.19 -14.25
CA VAL A 22 -27.17 -4.26 -14.79
C VAL A 22 -27.89 -5.58 -14.54
N HIS A 23 -28.20 -6.31 -15.61
CA HIS A 23 -28.93 -7.58 -15.50
C HIS A 23 -28.05 -8.78 -15.16
N ARG A 24 -26.78 -8.76 -15.58
CA ARG A 24 -25.81 -9.83 -15.32
C ARG A 24 -24.77 -9.37 -14.31
N CYS A 25 -25.05 -9.63 -13.04
CA CYS A 25 -24.27 -9.20 -11.87
C CYS A 25 -23.21 -10.21 -11.42
N ILE A 26 -22.99 -11.27 -12.22
CA ILE A 26 -22.11 -12.38 -11.89
C ILE A 26 -20.67 -12.01 -12.22
N VAL A 27 -19.78 -12.12 -11.22
CA VAL A 27 -18.34 -11.85 -11.32
C VAL A 27 -17.54 -13.01 -10.69
N PRO A 28 -16.27 -13.21 -11.09
CA PRO A 28 -15.41 -14.16 -10.37
C PRO A 28 -15.22 -13.71 -8.93
N SER A 29 -15.48 -14.57 -7.95
CA SER A 29 -15.37 -14.21 -6.53
C SER A 29 -13.93 -13.98 -6.07
N SER A 30 -12.94 -14.52 -6.79
CA SER A 30 -11.54 -14.64 -6.34
C SER A 30 -11.38 -15.38 -4.99
N ARG A 31 -12.46 -16.00 -4.48
CA ARG A 31 -12.49 -16.64 -3.17
C ARG A 31 -11.93 -18.06 -3.27
N PRO A 32 -11.05 -18.48 -2.35
CA PRO A 32 -10.60 -19.86 -2.29
C PRO A 32 -11.74 -20.78 -1.85
N VAL A 33 -11.85 -21.95 -2.49
CA VAL A 33 -12.80 -23.00 -2.11
C VAL A 33 -12.22 -23.84 -0.96
N VAL A 34 -12.97 -23.95 0.15
CA VAL A 34 -12.61 -24.77 1.31
C VAL A 34 -12.35 -26.22 0.89
N GLY A 35 -11.23 -26.79 1.35
CA GLY A 35 -10.85 -28.17 1.05
C GLY A 35 -10.22 -28.38 -0.32
N ARG A 36 -9.94 -27.32 -1.10
CA ARG A 36 -9.34 -27.41 -2.43
C ARG A 36 -8.08 -26.57 -2.56
N THR A 37 -6.94 -27.19 -2.88
CA THR A 37 -5.65 -26.50 -3.09
C THR A 37 -5.43 -26.18 -4.58
N GLY A 38 -4.98 -24.96 -4.93
CA GLY A 38 -4.64 -24.54 -6.31
C GLY A 38 -5.30 -23.26 -6.85
N LYS A 39 -4.71 -22.65 -7.90
CA LYS A 39 -5.10 -21.35 -8.49
C LYS A 39 -6.37 -21.36 -9.36
N ARG A 40 -6.96 -22.52 -9.67
CA ARG A 40 -8.21 -22.64 -10.45
C ARG A 40 -9.46 -22.86 -9.57
N ASN A 41 -9.38 -22.45 -8.31
CA ASN A 41 -10.39 -22.75 -7.28
C ASN A 41 -11.24 -21.52 -6.95
N GLU A 42 -11.57 -20.72 -7.96
CA GLU A 42 -12.50 -19.60 -7.83
C GLU A 42 -13.87 -20.04 -8.34
N TYR A 43 -14.94 -19.48 -7.78
CA TYR A 43 -16.31 -19.65 -8.27
C TYR A 43 -16.90 -18.30 -8.63
N ASP A 44 -17.85 -18.31 -9.56
CA ASP A 44 -18.63 -17.12 -9.90
C ASP A 44 -19.62 -16.81 -8.78
N ILE A 45 -19.80 -15.54 -8.47
CA ILE A 45 -20.74 -15.05 -7.47
C ILE A 45 -21.49 -13.85 -8.02
N ASP A 46 -22.77 -13.71 -7.67
CA ASP A 46 -23.46 -12.45 -7.89
C ASP A 46 -22.96 -11.41 -6.89
N VAL A 47 -22.47 -10.25 -7.36
CA VAL A 47 -21.90 -9.22 -6.47
C VAL A 47 -22.86 -8.77 -5.36
N ARG A 48 -24.18 -8.88 -5.60
CA ARG A 48 -25.22 -8.53 -4.64
C ARG A 48 -25.23 -9.47 -3.44
N GLU A 49 -24.75 -10.71 -3.59
CA GLU A 49 -24.68 -11.70 -2.51
C GLU A 49 -23.68 -11.32 -1.40
N PHE A 50 -22.74 -10.41 -1.66
CA PHE A 50 -21.86 -9.88 -0.62
C PHE A 50 -22.58 -9.00 0.41
N LEU A 51 -23.76 -8.46 0.07
CA LEU A 51 -24.63 -7.80 1.03
C LEU A 51 -25.50 -8.83 1.71
N VAL A 52 -25.27 -9.02 3.02
CA VAL A 52 -26.07 -9.97 3.78
C VAL A 52 -27.41 -9.34 4.15
N THR A 53 -28.48 -10.10 3.96
CA THR A 53 -29.85 -9.63 4.22
C THR A 53 -30.16 -9.49 5.70
N GLU A 54 -31.32 -8.90 6.02
CA GLU A 54 -31.88 -8.79 7.37
C GLU A 54 -31.98 -10.13 8.13
N ARG A 55 -31.82 -11.29 7.47
CA ARG A 55 -31.92 -12.62 8.08
C ARG A 55 -30.58 -13.18 8.59
N ASN A 56 -29.48 -12.47 8.39
CA ASN A 56 -28.17 -12.91 8.89
C ASN A 56 -28.10 -12.74 10.42
N GLU A 57 -27.95 -13.85 11.15
CA GLU A 57 -27.97 -13.85 12.62
C GLU A 57 -26.74 -13.16 13.23
N VAL A 58 -25.58 -13.18 12.55
CA VAL A 58 -24.37 -12.47 13.00
C VAL A 58 -24.63 -10.96 13.00
N MET A 59 -25.20 -10.42 11.92
CA MET A 59 -25.57 -9.01 11.85
C MET A 59 -26.60 -8.64 12.92
N ARG A 60 -27.65 -9.46 13.08
CA ARG A 60 -28.68 -9.21 14.09
C ARG A 60 -28.12 -9.20 15.50
N LYS A 61 -27.20 -10.12 15.82
CA LYS A 61 -26.53 -10.14 17.11
C LYS A 61 -25.77 -8.85 17.36
N VAL A 62 -25.02 -8.37 16.37
CA VAL A 62 -24.30 -7.09 16.46
C VAL A 62 -25.28 -5.92 16.69
N ILE A 63 -26.40 -5.88 15.97
CA ILE A 63 -27.42 -4.84 16.13
C ILE A 63 -28.15 -4.91 17.47
N ARG A 64 -28.36 -6.08 18.06
CA ARG A 64 -29.04 -6.23 19.36
C ARG A 64 -28.13 -6.03 20.56
N GLU A 65 -26.83 -6.31 20.42
CA GLU A 65 -25.90 -6.36 21.55
C GLU A 65 -24.80 -5.31 21.41
N ALA A 66 -23.95 -5.43 20.39
CA ALA A 66 -22.73 -4.63 20.28
C ALA A 66 -22.98 -3.16 19.93
N VAL A 67 -23.91 -2.87 19.02
CA VAL A 67 -24.25 -1.50 18.61
C VAL A 67 -24.96 -0.72 19.72
N PRO A 68 -25.96 -1.28 20.43
CA PRO A 68 -26.55 -0.63 21.61
C PRO A 68 -25.55 -0.39 22.73
N GLN A 69 -24.66 -1.34 23.00
CA GLN A 69 -23.58 -1.14 23.98
C GLN A 69 -22.66 0.01 23.56
N PHE A 70 -22.21 0.02 22.30
CA PHE A 70 -21.39 1.10 21.76
C PHE A 70 -22.10 2.46 21.85
N ALA A 71 -23.40 2.51 21.57
CA ALA A 71 -24.19 3.73 21.68
C ALA A 71 -24.27 4.23 23.12
N ALA A 72 -24.52 3.33 24.07
CA ALA A 72 -24.57 3.65 25.50
C ALA A 72 -23.24 4.21 26.00
N ASP A 73 -22.11 3.59 25.58
CA ASP A 73 -20.75 4.06 25.89
C ASP A 73 -20.48 5.49 25.36
N HIS A 74 -21.24 5.93 24.35
CA HIS A 74 -21.16 7.26 23.75
C HIS A 74 -22.34 8.18 24.13
N GLY A 75 -23.09 7.84 25.19
CA GLY A 75 -24.15 8.68 25.75
C GLY A 75 -25.45 8.71 24.93
N ILE A 76 -25.66 7.74 24.05
CA ILE A 76 -26.89 7.55 23.28
C ILE A 76 -27.66 6.39 23.92
N ALA A 77 -28.89 6.64 24.37
CA ALA A 77 -29.68 5.61 25.02
C ALA A 77 -30.11 4.54 23.99
N PRO A 78 -29.95 3.22 24.27
CA PRO A 78 -30.30 2.14 23.35
C PRO A 78 -31.69 2.26 22.72
N GLU A 79 -32.68 2.73 23.48
CA GLU A 79 -34.07 2.88 23.04
C GLU A 79 -34.21 3.91 21.90
N GLN A 80 -33.27 4.85 21.80
CA GLN A 80 -33.21 5.82 20.70
C GLN A 80 -32.79 5.18 19.37
N LEU A 81 -32.14 4.01 19.42
CA LEU A 81 -31.82 3.24 18.22
C LEU A 81 -33.02 2.43 17.76
N ASP A 82 -33.87 1.94 18.65
CA ASP A 82 -35.06 1.16 18.27
C ASP A 82 -36.29 2.03 17.93
N ALA A 83 -36.26 3.31 18.31
CA ALA A 83 -37.32 4.27 18.05
C ALA A 83 -37.66 4.38 16.55
N ARG A 84 -38.94 4.62 16.24
CA ARG A 84 -39.45 4.91 14.88
C ARG A 84 -39.90 6.38 14.74
N THR A 85 -39.33 7.25 15.56
CA THR A 85 -39.58 8.69 15.51
C THR A 85 -38.75 9.34 14.41
N GLU A 86 -39.11 10.57 14.04
CA GLU A 86 -38.32 11.39 13.11
C GLU A 86 -36.84 11.45 13.54
N GLY A 87 -35.94 11.25 12.58
CA GLY A 87 -34.49 11.23 12.74
C GLY A 87 -33.91 9.95 13.35
N ALA A 88 -34.72 8.94 13.66
CA ALA A 88 -34.24 7.72 14.28
C ALA A 88 -33.41 6.86 13.31
N PHE A 89 -33.78 6.77 12.03
CA PHE A 89 -33.01 6.04 11.03
C PHE A 89 -31.69 6.74 10.70
N ASP A 90 -31.69 8.08 10.62
CA ASP A 90 -30.47 8.87 10.42
C ASP A 90 -29.48 8.67 11.59
N ARG A 91 -30.01 8.59 12.82
CA ARG A 91 -29.24 8.28 14.03
C ARG A 91 -28.66 6.87 13.98
N ARG A 92 -29.46 5.85 13.64
CA ARG A 92 -28.97 4.47 13.45
C ARG A 92 -27.83 4.44 12.44
N ALA A 93 -27.98 5.14 11.31
CA ALA A 93 -26.96 5.17 10.27
C ALA A 93 -25.63 5.75 10.77
N THR A 94 -25.71 6.84 11.52
CA THR A 94 -24.55 7.48 12.14
C THR A 94 -23.87 6.56 13.15
N VAL A 95 -24.65 5.94 14.04
CA VAL A 95 -24.11 5.07 15.11
C VAL A 95 -23.51 3.79 14.55
N VAL A 96 -24.16 3.14 13.58
CA VAL A 96 -23.64 1.95 12.90
C VAL A 96 -22.33 2.25 12.19
N SER A 97 -22.26 3.37 11.44
CA SER A 97 -21.02 3.78 10.76
C SER A 97 -19.89 4.04 11.78
N ALA A 98 -20.20 4.72 12.89
CA ALA A 98 -19.23 4.98 13.96
C ALA A 98 -18.78 3.70 14.67
N TYR A 99 -19.69 2.75 14.90
CA TYR A 99 -19.38 1.44 15.48
C TYR A 99 -18.41 0.66 14.58
N VAL A 100 -18.68 0.55 13.28
CA VAL A 100 -17.76 -0.15 12.36
C VAL A 100 -16.41 0.55 12.33
N ALA A 101 -16.40 1.88 12.33
CA ALA A 101 -15.16 2.65 12.39
C ALA A 101 -14.33 2.39 13.66
N SER A 102 -15.00 2.06 14.76
CA SER A 102 -14.40 1.67 16.04
C SER A 102 -13.91 0.23 16.07
N ALA A 103 -14.77 -0.68 15.63
CA ALA A 103 -14.66 -2.10 15.91
C ALA A 103 -13.79 -2.82 14.88
N ILE A 104 -13.72 -2.29 13.66
CA ILE A 104 -13.00 -2.91 12.55
C ILE A 104 -11.75 -2.11 12.27
N HIS A 105 -10.60 -2.78 12.33
CA HIS A 105 -9.32 -2.18 11.96
C HIS A 105 -9.24 -2.01 10.43
N TYR A 106 -8.88 -0.83 9.96
CA TYR A 106 -8.67 -0.60 8.53
C TYR A 106 -7.33 -1.22 8.13
N THR A 107 -7.34 -2.26 7.30
CA THR A 107 -6.13 -2.95 6.84
C THR A 107 -6.23 -3.18 5.34
N ALA A 108 -5.15 -2.96 4.61
CA ALA A 108 -5.04 -3.49 3.26
C ALA A 108 -5.04 -5.03 3.33
N LYS A 109 -5.96 -5.68 2.62
CA LYS A 109 -6.21 -7.12 2.74
C LYS A 109 -5.08 -7.97 2.17
N ARG A 110 -4.87 -9.16 2.76
CA ARG A 110 -4.02 -10.24 2.20
C ARG A 110 -4.80 -11.07 1.16
N GLY A 111 -5.08 -10.50 -0.02
CA GLY A 111 -5.59 -11.22 -1.20
C GLY A 111 -6.83 -10.59 -1.89
N ASP A 112 -7.04 -10.93 -3.17
CA ASP A 112 -7.97 -10.24 -4.10
C ASP A 112 -9.48 -10.56 -3.94
N TRP A 113 -9.90 -11.28 -2.89
CA TRP A 113 -11.32 -11.56 -2.66
C TRP A 113 -11.97 -10.50 -1.78
N TRP A 114 -13.28 -10.33 -1.82
CA TRP A 114 -14.01 -9.56 -0.82
C TRP A 114 -14.41 -10.46 0.37
N GLN A 115 -14.42 -9.90 1.58
CA GLN A 115 -14.97 -10.55 2.77
C GLN A 115 -16.48 -10.40 2.79
N PHE A 116 -17.18 -11.44 3.25
CA PHE A 116 -18.55 -11.25 3.67
C PHE A 116 -18.59 -10.44 4.98
N PRO A 117 -19.65 -9.65 5.22
CA PRO A 117 -19.84 -8.86 6.43
C PRO A 117 -19.58 -9.62 7.74
N ASP A 118 -20.03 -10.86 7.84
CA ASP A 118 -19.78 -11.73 9.00
C ASP A 118 -18.30 -12.10 9.13
N GLU A 119 -17.61 -12.39 8.02
CA GLU A 119 -16.16 -12.60 8.03
C GLU A 119 -15.43 -11.35 8.51
N THR A 120 -15.81 -10.15 8.04
CA THR A 120 -15.22 -8.88 8.48
C THR A 120 -15.36 -8.68 9.98
N LEU A 121 -16.52 -9.03 10.56
CA LEU A 121 -16.73 -8.97 12.02
C LEU A 121 -15.87 -9.97 12.79
N PHE A 122 -15.74 -11.21 12.29
CA PHE A 122 -14.94 -12.25 12.95
C PHE A 122 -13.44 -11.99 12.86
N ILE A 123 -12.97 -11.47 11.72
CA ILE A 123 -11.58 -11.12 11.48
C ILE A 123 -11.21 -9.84 12.24
N GLY A 124 -12.17 -8.91 12.37
CA GLY A 124 -11.96 -7.62 13.04
C GLY A 124 -11.15 -6.63 12.20
N SER A 125 -10.91 -6.93 10.92
CA SER A 125 -10.19 -6.04 10.00
C SER A 125 -10.62 -6.20 8.54
N GLY A 126 -10.52 -5.13 7.77
CA GLY A 126 -10.86 -5.10 6.34
C GLY A 126 -10.49 -3.77 5.69
N ASP A 127 -10.49 -3.75 4.36
CA ASP A 127 -10.26 -2.56 3.53
C ASP A 127 -11.56 -1.76 3.29
N CYS A 128 -11.58 -0.89 2.27
CA CYS A 128 -12.73 -0.03 2.01
C CYS A 128 -13.97 -0.82 1.58
N GLU A 129 -13.80 -1.88 0.77
CA GLU A 129 -14.88 -2.76 0.31
C GLU A 129 -15.46 -3.57 1.47
N ASP A 130 -14.60 -4.26 2.22
CA ASP A 130 -15.01 -5.12 3.33
C ASP A 130 -15.82 -4.35 4.39
N ARG A 131 -15.38 -3.11 4.69
CA ARG A 131 -16.06 -2.22 5.63
C ARG A 131 -17.32 -1.60 5.04
N ALA A 132 -17.33 -1.24 3.75
CA ALA A 132 -18.53 -0.73 3.09
C ALA A 132 -19.65 -1.79 3.06
N LEU A 133 -19.31 -3.03 2.71
CA LEU A 133 -20.22 -4.17 2.74
C LEU A 133 -20.78 -4.41 4.15
N LEU A 134 -19.92 -4.34 5.18
CA LEU A 134 -20.35 -4.48 6.56
C LEU A 134 -21.28 -3.34 7.02
N ILE A 135 -20.92 -2.08 6.75
CA ILE A 135 -21.77 -0.93 7.10
C ILE A 135 -23.13 -1.10 6.45
N ALA A 136 -23.19 -1.30 5.13
CA ALA A 136 -24.45 -1.44 4.41
C ALA A 136 -25.30 -2.59 4.96
N SER A 137 -24.69 -3.73 5.27
CA SER A 137 -25.39 -4.89 5.84
C SER A 137 -25.94 -4.63 7.24
N LEU A 138 -25.19 -3.93 8.11
CA LEU A 138 -25.66 -3.55 9.43
C LEU A 138 -26.78 -2.50 9.36
N LEU A 139 -26.72 -1.56 8.41
CA LEU A 139 -27.81 -0.60 8.19
C LEU A 139 -29.11 -1.33 7.84
N VAL A 140 -29.04 -2.26 6.88
CA VAL A 140 -30.19 -3.08 6.48
C VAL A 140 -30.68 -3.92 7.67
N ALA A 141 -29.78 -4.61 8.38
CA ALA A 141 -30.13 -5.38 9.57
C ALA A 141 -30.71 -4.54 10.73
N SER A 142 -30.40 -3.24 10.79
CA SER A 142 -31.00 -2.29 11.73
C SER A 142 -32.42 -1.85 11.35
N GLY A 143 -32.95 -2.35 10.24
CA GLY A 143 -34.29 -2.03 9.74
C GLY A 143 -34.36 -0.79 8.85
N ILE A 144 -33.22 -0.28 8.36
CA ILE A 144 -33.21 0.72 7.29
C ILE A 144 -33.51 0.01 5.98
N SER A 145 -34.46 0.55 5.20
CA SER A 145 -34.79 -0.01 3.89
C SER A 145 -33.55 -0.17 3.01
N ASN A 146 -33.37 -1.36 2.46
CA ASN A 146 -32.30 -1.66 1.51
C ASN A 146 -32.34 -0.77 0.25
N PHE A 147 -33.48 -0.14 -0.07
CA PHE A 147 -33.56 0.85 -1.14
C PHE A 147 -32.98 2.22 -0.78
N ASN A 148 -32.74 2.49 0.51
CA ASN A 148 -32.08 3.69 1.02
C ASN A 148 -30.59 3.48 1.30
N VAL A 149 -30.03 2.31 0.96
CA VAL A 149 -28.61 1.99 1.17
C VAL A 149 -28.01 1.54 -0.16
N ARG A 150 -26.83 2.04 -0.50
CA ARG A 150 -26.03 1.56 -1.64
C ARG A 150 -24.59 1.38 -1.21
N VAL A 151 -23.98 0.29 -1.65
CA VAL A 151 -22.52 0.23 -1.75
C VAL A 151 -22.13 0.80 -3.10
N ALA A 152 -21.25 1.78 -3.09
CA ALA A 152 -20.73 2.43 -4.26
C ALA A 152 -19.29 1.98 -4.51
N ILE A 153 -18.96 1.73 -5.78
CA ILE A 153 -17.62 1.39 -6.23
C ILE A 153 -17.24 2.41 -7.29
N GLY A 154 -16.06 3.00 -7.16
CA GLY A 154 -15.60 4.00 -8.12
C GLY A 154 -14.24 4.57 -7.73
N LYS A 155 -14.09 5.89 -7.91
CA LYS A 155 -12.88 6.62 -7.54
C LYS A 155 -13.17 7.71 -6.51
N LEU A 156 -12.25 7.88 -5.58
CA LEU A 156 -12.16 9.04 -4.72
C LEU A 156 -11.11 9.99 -5.30
N HIS A 157 -11.53 11.21 -5.62
CA HIS A 157 -10.63 12.28 -6.01
C HIS A 157 -10.42 13.22 -4.83
N THR A 158 -9.18 13.40 -4.39
CA THR A 158 -8.85 14.34 -3.30
C THR A 158 -8.04 15.50 -3.84
N THR A 159 -8.46 16.73 -3.51
CA THR A 159 -7.78 17.96 -3.93
C THR A 159 -7.06 18.60 -2.76
N ASP A 160 -5.78 18.94 -2.93
CA ASP A 160 -5.00 19.67 -1.92
C ASP A 160 -5.15 21.20 -2.02
N GLU A 161 -4.63 21.95 -1.05
CA GLU A 161 -4.63 23.43 -1.06
C GLU A 161 -3.94 24.04 -2.30
N ALA A 162 -3.10 23.27 -3.00
CA ALA A 162 -2.40 23.69 -4.22
C ALA A 162 -3.18 23.33 -5.50
N GLY A 163 -4.39 22.77 -5.39
CA GLY A 163 -5.24 22.37 -6.51
C GLY A 163 -4.84 21.06 -7.19
N ARG A 164 -3.92 20.28 -6.60
CA ARG A 164 -3.54 18.96 -7.14
C ARG A 164 -4.60 17.93 -6.79
N VAL A 165 -4.96 17.10 -7.77
CA VAL A 165 -5.97 16.05 -7.64
C VAL A 165 -5.30 14.68 -7.61
N GLU A 166 -5.43 13.97 -6.51
CA GLU A 166 -5.09 12.54 -6.40
C GLU A 166 -6.33 11.69 -6.65
N ARG A 167 -6.16 10.51 -7.25
CA ARG A 167 -7.28 9.64 -7.63
C ARG A 167 -7.03 8.22 -7.12
N HIS A 168 -7.92 7.75 -6.27
CA HIS A 168 -7.82 6.44 -5.62
C HIS A 168 -9.03 5.60 -6.00
N ASP A 169 -8.85 4.31 -6.29
CA ASP A 169 -9.99 3.40 -6.34
C ASP A 169 -10.56 3.25 -4.93
N HIS A 170 -11.89 3.24 -4.81
CA HIS A 170 -12.53 3.29 -3.49
C HIS A 170 -13.91 2.65 -3.51
N ALA A 171 -14.30 2.10 -2.36
CA ALA A 171 -15.67 1.70 -2.07
C ALA A 171 -16.20 2.42 -0.83
N TRP A 172 -17.46 2.83 -0.88
CA TRP A 172 -18.11 3.57 0.20
C TRP A 172 -19.60 3.25 0.26
N VAL A 173 -20.28 3.71 1.31
CA VAL A 173 -21.74 3.56 1.43
C VAL A 173 -22.41 4.88 1.15
N MET A 174 -23.46 4.85 0.33
CA MET A 174 -24.41 5.94 0.20
C MET A 174 -25.68 5.59 1.00
N TYR A 175 -26.12 6.52 1.83
CA TYR A 175 -27.34 6.40 2.62
C TYR A 175 -28.30 7.51 2.23
N LYS A 176 -29.57 7.17 1.98
CA LYS A 176 -30.65 8.14 1.74
C LYS A 176 -31.30 8.46 3.08
N THR A 177 -31.09 9.69 3.56
CA THR A 177 -31.64 10.15 4.83
C THR A 177 -33.17 10.14 4.82
N GLU A 178 -33.78 10.27 6.00
CA GLU A 178 -35.24 10.40 6.11
C GLU A 178 -35.81 11.59 5.30
N ALA A 179 -35.02 12.65 5.13
CA ALA A 179 -35.34 13.79 4.27
C ALA A 179 -35.16 13.52 2.76
N GLY A 180 -34.86 12.29 2.36
CA GLY A 180 -34.68 11.86 0.97
C GLY A 180 -33.35 12.27 0.34
N ARG A 181 -32.36 12.70 1.13
CA ARG A 181 -31.06 13.17 0.63
C ARG A 181 -30.01 12.07 0.70
N TRP A 182 -29.28 11.87 -0.38
CA TRP A 182 -28.14 10.94 -0.39
C TRP A 182 -26.93 11.55 0.32
N THR A 183 -26.35 10.82 1.27
CA THR A 183 -25.14 11.18 2.01
C THR A 183 -24.11 10.05 1.96
N VAL A 184 -22.83 10.42 2.02
CA VAL A 184 -21.72 9.47 2.08
C VAL A 184 -21.53 9.01 3.52
N LEU A 185 -21.38 7.71 3.71
CA LEU A 185 -20.86 7.08 4.91
C LEU A 185 -19.49 6.48 4.57
N GLU A 186 -18.43 7.15 5.03
CA GLU A 186 -17.05 6.83 4.67
C GLU A 186 -16.50 5.68 5.53
N PRO A 187 -16.09 4.55 4.91
CA PRO A 187 -15.50 3.45 5.65
C PRO A 187 -14.18 3.81 6.34
N HIS A 188 -13.41 4.78 5.84
CA HIS A 188 -12.09 5.19 6.35
C HIS A 188 -12.12 6.18 7.55
N SER A 189 -13.22 6.23 8.32
CA SER A 189 -13.32 7.13 9.47
C SER A 189 -12.28 6.81 10.57
N ARG A 190 -11.31 7.70 10.78
CA ARG A 190 -10.43 7.69 11.96
C ARG A 190 -11.22 8.14 13.19
N GLN A 191 -11.29 7.28 14.21
CA GLN A 191 -11.74 7.71 15.53
C GLN A 191 -10.86 8.83 16.09
N ALA A 192 -11.51 9.82 16.69
CA ALA A 192 -10.87 10.86 17.48
C ALA A 192 -10.39 10.26 18.82
N ALA A 193 -9.27 9.53 18.80
CA ALA A 193 -8.59 9.16 20.03
C ALA A 193 -8.16 10.43 20.79
N GLY A 194 -8.47 10.48 22.08
CA GLY A 194 -8.25 11.61 22.97
C GLY A 194 -6.85 12.22 22.85
N LYS A 195 -6.81 13.56 22.76
CA LYS A 195 -5.60 14.37 22.62
C LYS A 195 -4.62 14.11 23.78
N ARG A 196 -3.41 13.62 23.48
CA ARG A 196 -2.20 14.07 24.18
C ARG A 196 -1.62 15.26 23.40
N PRO A 197 -1.30 16.40 24.05
CA PRO A 197 -0.84 17.59 23.35
C PRO A 197 0.65 17.44 23.02
N GLY A 198 0.95 16.95 21.82
CA GLY A 198 2.28 16.95 21.24
C GLY A 198 2.26 17.60 19.87
N LYS A 199 3.22 18.49 19.59
CA LYS A 199 3.30 19.34 18.39
C LYS A 199 3.38 18.52 17.08
N ALA A 200 2.23 18.17 16.50
CA ALA A 200 2.14 17.52 15.19
C ALA A 200 2.33 18.55 14.06
N ARG A 201 3.26 18.28 13.14
CA ARG A 201 3.40 19.03 11.87
C ARG A 201 2.13 18.80 11.04
N ARG A 202 1.56 19.86 10.47
CA ARG A 202 0.32 19.83 9.66
C ARG A 202 0.47 18.83 8.51
N ALA A 203 -0.25 17.70 8.56
CA ALA A 203 -0.50 16.89 7.38
C ALA A 203 -1.18 17.77 6.33
N ARG A 204 -0.85 17.62 5.03
CA ARG A 204 -1.59 18.31 3.96
C ARG A 204 -3.04 17.84 4.06
N VAL A 205 -3.91 18.74 4.48
CA VAL A 205 -5.32 18.43 4.65
C VAL A 205 -5.94 18.56 3.27
N PRO A 206 -6.55 17.50 2.71
CA PRO A 206 -7.33 17.67 1.48
C PRO A 206 -8.40 18.72 1.74
N VAL A 207 -8.49 19.70 0.86
CA VAL A 207 -9.48 20.79 0.95
C VAL A 207 -10.78 20.44 0.25
N ALA A 208 -10.78 19.44 -0.63
CA ALA A 208 -11.99 18.90 -1.24
C ALA A 208 -11.84 17.39 -1.50
N ALA A 209 -12.96 16.70 -1.51
CA ALA A 209 -13.06 15.30 -1.91
C ALA A 209 -14.27 15.13 -2.85
N GLU A 210 -14.08 14.46 -3.98
CA GLU A 210 -15.13 14.12 -4.95
C GLU A 210 -15.22 12.60 -5.08
N TYR A 211 -16.41 12.06 -4.84
CA TYR A 211 -16.72 10.64 -5.00
C TYR A 211 -17.31 10.42 -6.38
N VAL A 212 -16.61 9.64 -7.21
CA VAL A 212 -16.95 9.39 -8.61
C VAL A 212 -17.39 7.95 -8.76
N PRO A 213 -18.71 7.65 -8.75
CA PRO A 213 -19.20 6.28 -8.84
C PRO A 213 -19.06 5.73 -10.25
N TYR A 214 -18.77 4.44 -10.32
CA TYR A 214 -18.95 3.62 -11.53
C TYR A 214 -20.18 2.73 -11.37
N TYR A 215 -20.32 2.11 -10.20
CA TYR A 215 -21.42 1.21 -9.88
C TYR A 215 -21.96 1.47 -8.49
N LEU A 216 -23.26 1.25 -8.35
CA LEU A 216 -23.98 1.26 -7.09
C LEU A 216 -24.70 -0.08 -6.98
N PHE A 217 -24.73 -0.68 -5.81
CA PHE A 217 -25.53 -1.89 -5.62
C PHE A 217 -26.12 -1.98 -4.22
N ASN A 218 -27.20 -2.74 -4.14
CA ASN A 218 -27.79 -3.23 -2.92
C ASN A 218 -28.09 -4.73 -3.08
N ASP A 219 -28.80 -5.37 -2.14
CA ASP A 219 -29.10 -6.81 -2.27
C ASP A 219 -30.04 -7.16 -3.44
N ALA A 220 -30.71 -6.15 -4.03
CA ALA A 220 -31.74 -6.33 -5.05
C ALA A 220 -31.23 -6.02 -6.45
N HIS A 221 -30.47 -4.94 -6.63
CA HIS A 221 -30.01 -4.49 -7.94
C HIS A 221 -28.57 -4.00 -7.90
N LEU A 222 -27.94 -4.10 -9.06
CA LEU A 222 -26.71 -3.41 -9.41
C LEU A 222 -27.04 -2.39 -10.48
N TRP A 223 -26.61 -1.15 -10.28
CA TRP A 223 -26.77 -0.05 -11.21
C TRP A 223 -25.41 0.42 -11.71
N GLU A 224 -25.34 0.69 -13.00
CA GLU A 224 -24.28 1.49 -13.60
C GLU A 224 -24.62 2.97 -13.43
N VAL A 225 -23.61 3.79 -13.13
CA VAL A 225 -23.69 5.25 -13.18
C VAL A 225 -23.00 5.73 -14.46
N VAL A 226 -23.75 6.36 -15.35
CA VAL A 226 -23.28 6.72 -16.68
C VAL A 226 -22.25 7.84 -16.57
N GLN A 227 -21.03 7.54 -16.99
CA GLN A 227 -19.98 8.54 -17.08
C GLN A 227 -20.01 9.21 -18.46
N PRO A 228 -19.99 10.56 -18.54
CA PRO A 228 -19.88 11.26 -19.80
C PRO A 228 -18.66 10.78 -20.61
N GLY A 229 -18.91 10.12 -21.75
CA GLY A 229 -17.87 9.63 -22.66
C GLY A 229 -17.36 8.20 -22.42
N SER A 230 -17.85 7.46 -21.41
CA SER A 230 -17.50 6.05 -21.23
C SER A 230 -18.30 5.15 -22.17
N LYS A 231 -17.62 4.22 -22.88
CA LYS A 231 -18.24 3.24 -23.80
C LYS A 231 -18.18 1.79 -23.30
N LYS A 232 -17.62 1.53 -22.11
CA LYS A 232 -17.37 0.16 -21.63
C LYS A 232 -18.54 -0.33 -20.79
N SER A 233 -19.02 -1.53 -21.08
CA SER A 233 -20.06 -2.21 -20.31
C SER A 233 -19.54 -2.79 -19.00
N PHE A 234 -20.43 -3.02 -18.03
CA PHE A 234 -20.13 -3.70 -16.76
C PHE A 234 -19.38 -5.02 -16.93
N GLN A 235 -19.82 -5.87 -17.87
CA GLN A 235 -19.19 -7.16 -18.15
C GLN A 235 -17.73 -6.98 -18.60
N GLU A 236 -17.46 -6.00 -19.47
CA GLU A 236 -16.11 -5.73 -19.94
C GLU A 236 -15.22 -5.21 -18.82
N MET A 237 -15.73 -4.41 -17.89
CA MET A 237 -14.94 -3.94 -16.74
C MET A 237 -14.76 -5.04 -15.67
N ALA A 238 -15.79 -5.82 -15.39
CA ALA A 238 -15.75 -6.95 -14.45
C ALA A 238 -14.81 -8.08 -14.93
N LEU A 239 -14.82 -8.40 -16.22
CA LEU A 239 -13.97 -9.43 -16.83
C LEU A 239 -12.55 -8.94 -17.19
N SER A 240 -12.32 -7.63 -17.34
CA SER A 240 -11.01 -7.07 -17.74
C SER A 240 -10.00 -6.90 -16.59
N ARG A 241 -10.07 -7.74 -15.54
CA ARG A 241 -9.18 -7.69 -14.36
C ARG A 241 -9.32 -6.43 -13.49
N ARG A 242 -10.25 -5.51 -13.79
CA ARG A 242 -10.46 -4.27 -13.02
C ARG A 242 -11.30 -4.46 -11.76
N TRP A 243 -12.05 -5.55 -11.66
CA TRP A 243 -12.80 -5.90 -10.44
C TRP A 243 -11.95 -6.61 -9.38
N ARG A 244 -10.75 -7.07 -9.79
CA ARG A 244 -9.77 -7.75 -8.91
C ARG A 244 -8.72 -6.79 -8.34
N ARG A 245 -8.86 -5.48 -8.54
CA ARG A 245 -7.83 -4.48 -8.28
C ARG A 245 -8.44 -3.20 -7.70
N ILE A 246 -8.22 -2.97 -6.41
CA ILE A 246 -8.11 -1.64 -5.80
C ILE A 246 -6.66 -1.57 -5.28
N ASP A 247 -5.83 -0.73 -5.90
CA ASP A 247 -4.36 -0.73 -5.73
C ASP A 247 -3.87 0.53 -5.00
N PRO A 248 -3.13 0.41 -3.89
CA PRO A 248 -2.28 1.46 -3.35
C PRO A 248 -0.88 1.44 -4.00
N GLU A 249 -0.39 2.55 -4.56
CA GLU A 249 0.97 2.66 -5.14
C GLU A 249 2.09 2.23 -4.16
N PHE A 250 3.07 1.37 -4.57
CA PHE A 250 4.53 1.59 -4.37
C PHE A 250 5.51 0.44 -4.82
N ALA A 251 6.77 0.84 -5.15
CA ALA A 251 8.10 0.18 -5.28
C ALA A 251 8.29 -1.23 -5.91
N GLY A 252 7.54 -2.26 -5.55
CA GLY A 252 7.97 -3.65 -5.89
C GLY A 252 7.88 -4.01 -7.39
N GLU A 253 7.18 -3.21 -8.21
CA GLU A 253 7.24 -3.37 -9.67
C GLU A 253 8.62 -3.05 -10.24
N ILE A 254 9.32 -2.07 -9.65
CA ILE A 254 10.68 -1.69 -10.05
C ILE A 254 11.65 -2.79 -9.63
N HIS A 255 11.56 -3.31 -8.41
CA HIS A 255 12.40 -4.42 -7.94
C HIS A 255 12.22 -5.66 -8.82
N ARG A 256 10.97 -6.01 -9.16
CA ARG A 256 10.68 -7.10 -10.11
C ARG A 256 11.30 -6.86 -11.48
N SER A 257 11.25 -5.62 -11.99
CA SER A 257 11.84 -5.28 -13.30
C SER A 257 13.37 -5.44 -13.29
N ILE A 258 14.04 -5.00 -12.22
CA ILE A 258 15.49 -5.13 -12.04
C ILE A 258 15.91 -6.59 -12.03
N VAL A 259 15.21 -7.43 -11.25
CA VAL A 259 15.49 -8.87 -11.18
C VAL A 259 15.21 -9.56 -12.52
N SER A 260 14.11 -9.20 -13.18
CA SER A 260 13.77 -9.72 -14.51
C SER A 260 14.83 -9.36 -15.56
N ASP A 261 15.28 -8.10 -15.60
CA ASP A 261 16.31 -7.63 -16.53
C ASP A 261 17.68 -8.27 -16.23
N ALA A 262 17.99 -8.53 -14.96
CA ALA A 262 19.19 -9.24 -14.56
C ALA A 262 19.18 -10.68 -15.12
N LEU A 263 18.07 -11.39 -14.94
CA LEU A 263 17.85 -12.75 -15.43
C LEU A 263 17.82 -12.84 -16.97
N ALA A 264 17.22 -11.86 -17.65
CA ALA A 264 17.16 -11.80 -19.11
C ALA A 264 18.54 -11.64 -19.77
N GLY A 265 19.49 -11.01 -19.06
CA GLY A 265 20.87 -10.88 -19.52
C GLY A 265 21.74 -12.13 -19.30
N LEU A 266 21.19 -13.23 -18.76
CA LEU A 266 21.90 -14.51 -18.66
C LEU A 266 21.76 -15.31 -19.97
N PRO A 267 22.86 -15.87 -20.53
CA PRO A 267 22.80 -16.65 -21.77
C PRO A 267 21.84 -17.86 -21.72
N ARG A 268 21.66 -18.47 -20.54
CA ARG A 268 20.71 -19.56 -20.27
C ARG A 268 20.19 -19.46 -18.83
N CYS A 269 19.04 -18.84 -18.63
CA CYS A 269 18.37 -18.79 -17.32
C CYS A 269 17.45 -20.03 -17.15
N PRO A 270 17.65 -20.90 -16.14
CA PRO A 270 16.81 -22.07 -15.92
C PRO A 270 15.39 -21.67 -15.55
N PRO A 271 14.37 -22.43 -15.98
CA PRO A 271 12.99 -22.19 -15.60
C PRO A 271 12.81 -22.13 -14.08
N TRP A 272 13.42 -23.04 -13.33
CA TRP A 272 13.31 -23.09 -11.86
C TRP A 272 13.83 -21.81 -11.18
N LEU A 273 14.88 -21.19 -11.72
CA LEU A 273 15.48 -19.97 -11.17
C LEU A 273 14.58 -18.77 -11.46
N ARG A 274 14.09 -18.67 -12.71
CA ARG A 274 13.17 -17.61 -13.11
C ARG A 274 11.84 -17.70 -12.36
N GLU A 275 11.22 -18.87 -12.38
CA GLU A 275 9.96 -19.12 -11.70
C GLU A 275 10.13 -18.95 -10.19
N GLY A 276 11.23 -19.46 -9.64
CA GLY A 276 11.53 -19.39 -8.24
C GLY A 276 11.71 -17.97 -7.73
N LEU A 277 12.50 -17.13 -8.40
CA LEU A 277 12.67 -15.71 -8.04
C LEU A 277 11.41 -14.89 -8.26
N THR A 278 10.62 -15.22 -9.28
CA THR A 278 9.33 -14.56 -9.53
C THR A 278 8.33 -14.82 -8.40
N ARG A 279 8.47 -15.91 -7.62
CA ARG A 279 7.57 -16.21 -6.49
C ARG A 279 7.76 -15.28 -5.29
N HIS A 280 8.93 -14.64 -5.15
CA HIS A 280 9.17 -13.63 -4.11
C HIS A 280 8.48 -12.30 -4.41
N PHE A 281 8.06 -12.10 -5.67
CA PHE A 281 7.26 -10.96 -6.07
C PHE A 281 5.78 -11.33 -6.03
N THR A 282 5.14 -11.01 -4.91
CA THR A 282 3.71 -11.26 -4.76
C THR A 282 2.96 -10.09 -5.35
N SER A 283 2.22 -10.34 -6.42
CA SER A 283 1.30 -9.34 -6.96
C SER A 283 0.05 -9.29 -6.09
N TYR A 284 -0.17 -8.15 -5.45
CA TYR A 284 -1.39 -7.81 -4.73
C TYR A 284 -2.10 -6.73 -5.54
N PHE A 285 -3.33 -6.98 -5.99
CA PHE A 285 -4.21 -5.96 -6.57
C PHE A 285 -3.69 -5.06 -7.69
N GLY A 286 -2.54 -5.29 -8.32
CA GLY A 286 -1.95 -4.12 -8.99
C GLY A 286 -0.46 -4.11 -8.93
N ALA A 287 -0.07 -3.70 -7.75
CA ALA A 287 1.26 -3.62 -7.26
C ALA A 287 1.88 -5.00 -7.15
N VAL A 288 3.15 -5.01 -7.48
CA VAL A 288 4.03 -6.07 -7.07
C VAL A 288 4.61 -5.65 -5.74
N VAL A 289 4.53 -6.54 -4.76
CA VAL A 289 5.21 -6.39 -3.48
C VAL A 289 6.33 -7.43 -3.45
N ASP A 290 7.54 -6.96 -3.21
CA ASP A 290 8.67 -7.85 -2.95
C ASP A 290 8.51 -8.47 -1.55
N GLU A 291 8.90 -9.71 -1.35
CA GLU A 291 8.71 -10.40 -0.07
C GLU A 291 9.40 -9.69 1.12
N PRO A 292 10.61 -9.11 0.97
CA PRO A 292 11.21 -8.27 2.00
C PRO A 292 10.41 -6.99 2.29
N ASP A 293 9.72 -6.42 1.29
CA ASP A 293 8.84 -5.25 1.43
C ASP A 293 7.49 -5.58 2.08
N ASN A 294 7.23 -6.84 2.41
CA ASN A 294 6.04 -7.25 3.14
C ASN A 294 6.20 -7.02 4.65
N PHE A 295 6.27 -5.74 5.04
CA PHE A 295 6.48 -5.30 6.44
C PHE A 295 5.41 -5.80 7.41
N VAL A 296 4.24 -6.18 6.88
CA VAL A 296 3.13 -6.75 7.65
C VAL A 296 3.40 -8.20 8.05
N THR A 297 4.20 -8.95 7.28
CA THR A 297 4.48 -10.37 7.52
C THR A 297 5.87 -10.56 8.09
N ASN A 298 6.86 -9.82 7.58
CA ASN A 298 8.27 -10.01 7.89
C ASN A 298 8.83 -8.95 8.84
N GLY A 299 8.02 -7.93 9.17
CA GLY A 299 8.53 -6.73 9.83
C GLY A 299 9.41 -5.91 8.89
N TYR A 300 9.92 -4.79 9.39
CA TYR A 300 10.92 -3.98 8.68
C TYR A 300 12.27 -4.16 9.34
N ASP A 301 13.31 -4.31 8.51
CA ASP A 301 14.69 -4.35 8.95
C ASP A 301 15.56 -3.43 8.09
N CYS A 302 16.10 -2.37 8.69
CA CYS A 302 16.88 -1.38 7.94
C CYS A 302 18.17 -1.93 7.31
N TYR A 303 18.65 -3.10 7.74
CA TYR A 303 19.79 -3.75 7.08
C TYR A 303 19.39 -4.37 5.74
N ASP A 304 18.12 -4.75 5.58
CA ASP A 304 17.61 -5.32 4.34
C ASP A 304 17.15 -4.23 3.35
N HIS A 305 16.70 -3.07 3.85
CA HIS A 305 16.26 -1.91 3.06
C HIS A 305 17.32 -0.82 2.84
N PHE A 306 18.54 -1.08 3.31
CA PHE A 306 19.66 -0.13 3.25
C PHE A 306 19.32 1.26 3.78
N ASP A 307 18.57 1.35 4.87
CA ASP A 307 18.19 2.61 5.49
C ASP A 307 19.09 2.96 6.68
N ASN A 308 18.97 4.20 7.14
CA ASN A 308 19.62 4.73 8.34
C ASN A 308 21.17 4.64 8.30
N ALA A 309 21.76 4.60 7.10
CA ALA A 309 23.18 4.48 6.81
C ALA A 309 23.89 3.26 7.42
N PHE A 310 23.16 2.16 7.63
CA PHE A 310 23.74 0.85 7.98
C PHE A 310 24.27 0.10 6.74
N ILE A 311 25.11 0.79 5.96
CA ILE A 311 25.58 0.29 4.67
C ILE A 311 26.49 -0.92 4.83
N ALA A 312 27.40 -0.90 5.81
CA ALA A 312 28.33 -2.01 6.03
C ALA A 312 27.58 -3.27 6.52
N GLU A 313 26.64 -3.07 7.44
CA GLU A 313 25.82 -4.14 8.01
C GLU A 313 24.86 -4.74 6.96
N GLY A 314 24.23 -3.89 6.15
CA GLY A 314 23.39 -4.36 5.03
C GLY A 314 24.20 -5.15 4.00
N TRP A 315 25.39 -4.68 3.60
CA TRP A 315 26.26 -5.43 2.69
C TRP A 315 26.80 -6.73 3.28
N ALA A 316 27.02 -6.80 4.60
CA ALA A 316 27.37 -8.05 5.27
C ALA A 316 26.25 -9.09 5.12
N ARG A 317 24.99 -8.70 5.30
CA ARG A 317 23.83 -9.58 5.07
C ARG A 317 23.66 -10.00 3.62
N VAL A 318 23.80 -9.06 2.68
CA VAL A 318 23.78 -9.38 1.24
C VAL A 318 24.86 -10.42 0.93
N SER A 319 26.09 -10.20 1.42
CA SER A 319 27.21 -11.11 1.18
C SER A 319 26.98 -12.50 1.79
N GLU A 320 26.45 -12.58 3.01
CA GLU A 320 26.09 -13.84 3.66
C GLU A 320 25.03 -14.62 2.87
N ARG A 321 23.97 -13.93 2.43
CA ARG A 321 22.90 -14.52 1.63
C ARG A 321 23.37 -15.00 0.26
N LEU A 322 24.22 -14.22 -0.41
CA LEU A 322 24.85 -14.62 -1.67
C LEU A 322 25.77 -15.83 -1.50
N ALA A 323 26.55 -15.87 -0.40
CA ALA A 323 27.39 -17.02 -0.08
C ALA A 323 26.54 -18.27 0.19
N SER A 324 25.44 -18.14 0.94
CA SER A 324 24.47 -19.23 1.15
C SER A 324 23.87 -19.73 -0.16
N PHE A 325 23.43 -18.82 -1.03
CA PHE A 325 22.93 -19.18 -2.36
C PHE A 325 23.98 -19.91 -3.20
N LYS A 326 25.24 -19.47 -3.19
CA LYS A 326 26.33 -20.11 -3.93
C LYS A 326 26.60 -21.55 -3.49
N LEU A 327 26.34 -21.89 -2.23
CA LEU A 327 26.53 -23.26 -1.70
C LEU A 327 25.47 -24.23 -2.22
N ASP A 328 24.20 -23.81 -2.30
CA ASP A 328 23.10 -24.62 -2.82
C ASP A 328 22.04 -23.73 -3.49
N PRO A 329 22.20 -23.40 -4.79
CA PRO A 329 21.30 -22.48 -5.47
C PRO A 329 19.84 -22.92 -5.54
N GLN A 330 19.57 -24.23 -5.48
CA GLN A 330 18.20 -24.75 -5.55
C GLN A 330 17.47 -24.64 -4.21
N ARG A 331 18.18 -24.83 -3.09
CA ARG A 331 17.59 -24.75 -1.75
C ARG A 331 17.61 -23.34 -1.16
N ASN A 332 18.59 -22.53 -1.51
CA ASN A 332 18.82 -21.22 -0.90
C ASN A 332 18.36 -20.07 -1.79
N LEU A 333 17.32 -20.30 -2.59
CA LEU A 333 16.79 -19.30 -3.52
C LEU A 333 16.22 -18.08 -2.79
N ASP A 334 15.58 -18.31 -1.64
CA ASP A 334 15.05 -17.25 -0.78
C ASP A 334 16.19 -16.32 -0.33
N ALA A 335 17.34 -16.88 0.06
CA ALA A 335 18.50 -16.08 0.42
C ALA A 335 18.93 -15.16 -0.75
N PHE A 336 18.94 -15.68 -1.98
CA PHE A 336 19.24 -14.86 -3.15
C PHE A 336 18.20 -13.77 -3.39
N ALA A 337 16.90 -14.06 -3.26
CA ALA A 337 15.84 -13.07 -3.46
C ALA A 337 16.00 -11.89 -2.48
N TRP A 338 16.25 -12.17 -1.21
CA TRP A 338 16.52 -11.16 -0.19
C TRP A 338 17.82 -10.39 -0.43
N ALA A 339 18.85 -11.03 -1.00
CA ALA A 339 20.07 -10.34 -1.42
C ALA A 339 19.82 -9.42 -2.63
N ALA A 340 19.04 -9.87 -3.61
CA ALA A 340 18.70 -9.10 -4.80
C ALA A 340 17.86 -7.85 -4.45
N HIS A 341 16.91 -7.99 -3.53
CA HIS A 341 16.17 -6.88 -2.94
C HIS A 341 17.12 -5.86 -2.31
N GLY A 342 17.97 -6.27 -1.37
CA GLY A 342 18.90 -5.36 -0.70
C GLY A 342 19.87 -4.68 -1.67
N ILE A 343 20.32 -5.37 -2.73
CA ILE A 343 21.13 -4.75 -3.78
C ILE A 343 20.35 -3.63 -4.49
N ALA A 344 19.08 -3.84 -4.83
CA ALA A 344 18.24 -2.83 -5.47
C ALA A 344 18.04 -1.61 -4.55
N ASP A 345 17.65 -1.84 -3.29
CA ASP A 345 17.44 -0.80 -2.28
C ASP A 345 18.71 0.01 -2.03
N PHE A 346 19.89 -0.63 -1.98
CA PHE A 346 21.15 0.09 -1.83
C PHE A 346 21.34 1.15 -2.93
N TYR A 347 21.13 0.80 -4.20
CA TYR A 347 21.32 1.77 -5.29
C TYR A 347 20.22 2.83 -5.31
N ALA A 348 19.00 2.48 -4.93
CA ALA A 348 17.87 3.40 -4.86
C ALA A 348 18.04 4.43 -3.73
N HIS A 349 18.42 3.98 -2.53
CA HIS A 349 18.37 4.77 -1.30
C HIS A 349 19.71 5.41 -0.92
N SER A 350 20.82 5.04 -1.54
CA SER A 350 22.15 5.55 -1.17
C SER A 350 22.63 6.76 -1.98
N SER A 351 23.63 7.46 -1.45
CA SER A 351 24.39 8.47 -2.18
C SER A 351 25.35 7.88 -3.23
N TYR A 352 25.43 6.55 -3.37
CA TYR A 352 26.36 5.93 -4.32
C TYR A 352 26.03 6.26 -5.78
N GLY A 353 24.76 6.48 -6.13
CA GLY A 353 24.39 6.93 -7.49
C GLY A 353 25.01 8.26 -7.91
N GLU A 354 25.38 9.10 -6.94
CA GLU A 354 26.05 10.38 -7.19
C GLU A 354 27.58 10.24 -7.16
N PHE A 355 28.12 9.54 -6.16
CA PHE A 355 29.56 9.53 -5.88
C PHE A 355 30.29 8.28 -6.41
N GLY A 356 29.56 7.28 -6.86
CA GLY A 356 30.15 6.05 -7.40
C GLY A 356 30.87 6.31 -8.74
N PRO A 357 31.94 5.56 -9.02
CA PRO A 357 32.67 5.72 -10.27
C PRO A 357 31.79 5.36 -11.47
N ARG A 358 31.97 6.11 -12.56
CA ARG A 358 31.30 5.83 -13.84
C ARG A 358 32.29 5.26 -14.86
N ARG A 359 31.89 4.24 -15.61
CA ARG A 359 32.65 3.67 -16.73
C ARG A 359 31.74 3.50 -17.94
N GLY A 360 32.11 4.10 -19.07
CA GLY A 360 31.29 4.04 -20.29
C GLY A 360 29.87 4.60 -20.09
N GLY A 361 29.72 5.65 -19.28
CA GLY A 361 28.43 6.25 -18.96
C GLY A 361 27.57 5.48 -17.96
N LYS A 362 28.02 4.32 -17.46
CA LYS A 362 27.30 3.51 -16.47
C LYS A 362 27.92 3.64 -15.09
N LEU A 363 27.10 3.56 -14.06
CA LEU A 363 27.56 3.48 -12.68
C LEU A 363 28.17 2.09 -12.43
N VAL A 364 29.41 2.04 -11.96
CA VAL A 364 30.12 0.78 -11.69
C VAL A 364 29.51 0.13 -10.45
N PRO A 365 29.28 -1.20 -10.45
CA PRO A 365 28.75 -1.88 -9.29
C PRO A 365 29.58 -1.64 -8.01
N TYR A 366 28.90 -1.49 -6.89
CA TYR A 366 29.52 -1.25 -5.59
C TYR A 366 30.44 -2.41 -5.20
N ALA A 367 31.71 -2.09 -4.97
CA ALA A 367 32.70 -3.00 -4.40
C ALA A 367 33.42 -2.39 -3.18
N ALA A 368 33.47 -1.05 -3.10
CA ALA A 368 34.03 -0.31 -1.99
C ALA A 368 33.45 1.11 -1.94
N THR A 369 33.52 1.73 -0.77
CA THR A 369 33.15 3.13 -0.57
C THR A 369 34.05 4.05 -1.40
N PRO A 370 33.51 4.91 -2.28
CA PRO A 370 34.33 5.84 -3.04
C PRO A 370 34.97 6.88 -2.11
N GLY A 371 36.21 7.27 -2.42
CA GLY A 371 36.90 8.33 -1.67
C GLY A 371 36.37 9.73 -2.03
N GLY A 372 36.66 10.71 -1.18
CA GLY A 372 36.43 12.13 -1.51
C GLY A 372 34.97 12.60 -1.49
N ILE A 373 34.08 11.89 -0.79
CA ILE A 373 32.66 12.27 -0.67
C ILE A 373 32.52 13.55 0.16
N LEU A 374 31.94 14.59 -0.43
CA LEU A 374 31.73 15.90 0.19
C LEU A 374 30.24 16.28 0.18
N TYR A 375 29.68 16.50 1.37
CA TYR A 375 28.28 16.89 1.57
C TYR A 375 28.08 18.38 1.91
N GLY A 376 29.11 19.21 1.68
CA GLY A 376 29.09 20.63 2.00
C GLY A 376 28.45 21.53 0.94
N ALA A 377 28.32 21.05 -0.29
CA ALA A 377 27.82 21.81 -1.44
C ALA A 377 27.18 20.89 -2.49
N GLY A 378 26.52 21.48 -3.49
CA GLY A 378 25.92 20.74 -4.61
C GLY A 378 24.54 20.13 -4.32
N VAL A 379 24.16 19.12 -5.12
CA VAL A 379 22.83 18.48 -5.01
C VAL A 379 22.65 17.74 -3.69
N TYR A 380 23.72 17.13 -3.20
CA TYR A 380 23.79 16.42 -1.92
C TYR A 380 24.24 17.30 -0.74
N ALA A 381 24.16 18.63 -0.85
CA ALA A 381 24.45 19.51 0.28
C ALA A 381 23.53 19.16 1.46
N LEU A 382 24.09 18.56 2.52
CA LEU A 382 23.27 17.96 3.56
C LEU A 382 22.34 18.99 4.20
N SER A 383 22.81 20.24 4.31
CA SER A 383 22.06 21.42 4.77
C SER A 383 20.65 21.57 4.17
N ARG A 384 20.40 21.05 2.97
CA ARG A 384 19.11 21.10 2.26
C ARG A 384 18.06 20.15 2.82
N PHE A 385 18.48 19.05 3.42
CA PHE A 385 17.58 17.98 3.83
C PHE A 385 17.14 18.17 5.28
N SER A 386 16.03 17.54 5.62
CA SER A 386 15.59 17.49 7.01
C SER A 386 16.54 16.69 7.89
N VAL A 387 16.38 16.85 9.20
CA VAL A 387 16.86 15.93 10.24
C VAL A 387 15.67 15.46 11.06
N SER A 388 15.82 14.36 11.82
CA SER A 388 14.74 13.90 12.70
C SER A 388 14.44 14.93 13.78
N GLY A 389 13.16 15.22 14.01
CA GLY A 389 12.71 16.17 15.04
C GLY A 389 13.00 15.72 16.47
N ALA A 390 13.32 14.43 16.65
CA ALA A 390 13.72 13.88 17.94
C ALA A 390 15.23 14.08 18.23
N PHE A 391 16.03 14.51 17.26
CA PHE A 391 17.43 14.85 17.48
C PHE A 391 17.58 16.07 18.40
N LYS A 392 18.35 15.92 19.48
CA LYS A 392 18.60 16.99 20.47
C LYS A 392 19.99 17.64 20.38
N GLY A 393 20.82 17.20 19.44
CA GLY A 393 22.17 17.73 19.25
C GLY A 393 22.25 18.87 18.23
N ASP A 394 23.48 19.25 17.89
CA ASP A 394 23.77 20.27 16.88
C ASP A 394 23.73 19.68 15.46
N ALA A 395 22.65 19.98 14.72
CA ALA A 395 22.44 19.50 13.36
C ALA A 395 23.44 20.07 12.34
N THR A 396 24.14 21.17 12.65
CA THR A 396 25.12 21.77 11.74
C THR A 396 26.34 20.88 11.54
N LYS A 397 26.62 19.99 12.50
CA LYS A 397 27.75 19.04 12.46
C LYS A 397 27.55 17.88 11.49
N ARG A 398 26.35 17.71 10.90
CA ARG A 398 26.04 16.55 10.04
C ARG A 398 26.99 16.38 8.86
N THR A 399 27.41 17.47 8.22
CA THR A 399 28.34 17.44 7.10
C THR A 399 29.72 16.91 7.53
N ALA A 400 30.20 17.31 8.71
CA ALA A 400 31.46 16.82 9.23
C ALA A 400 31.37 15.35 9.68
N ILE A 401 30.25 14.94 10.27
CA ILE A 401 30.03 13.58 10.78
C ILE A 401 29.94 12.54 9.65
N TRP A 402 29.24 12.91 8.56
CA TRP A 402 28.99 12.04 7.41
C TRP A 402 29.94 12.30 6.24
N GLY A 403 30.79 13.33 6.30
CA GLY A 403 31.82 13.59 5.30
C GLY A 403 32.72 12.37 5.09
N GLY A 404 33.02 12.07 3.82
CA GLY A 404 33.82 10.91 3.44
C GLY A 404 33.11 9.55 3.56
N LYS A 405 31.82 9.51 3.95
CA LYS A 405 31.04 8.27 4.08
C LYS A 405 29.90 8.25 3.08
N LEU A 406 29.55 7.08 2.56
CA LEU A 406 28.25 6.92 1.90
C LEU A 406 27.14 7.06 2.95
N ILE A 407 26.01 7.59 2.51
CA ILE A 407 24.81 7.71 3.33
C ILE A 407 23.63 7.10 2.60
N THR A 408 22.64 6.67 3.36
CA THR A 408 21.30 6.35 2.88
C THR A 408 20.27 7.15 3.66
N GLY A 409 19.03 7.12 3.20
CA GLY A 409 17.93 7.82 3.83
C GLY A 409 17.63 7.24 5.22
N ARG A 410 17.15 8.07 6.15
CA ARG A 410 16.54 7.55 7.37
C ARG A 410 15.09 7.18 7.10
N TYR A 411 14.68 6.04 7.67
CA TYR A 411 13.34 5.48 7.54
C TYR A 411 12.94 4.75 8.82
N CYS A 412 11.63 4.74 9.12
CA CYS A 412 11.02 4.08 10.28
C CYS A 412 11.67 4.44 11.65
N GLN A 413 12.31 5.60 11.77
CA GLN A 413 12.81 6.10 13.06
C GLN A 413 11.65 6.57 13.93
N HIS A 414 11.71 6.25 15.23
CA HIS A 414 10.68 6.65 16.18
C HIS A 414 10.46 8.17 16.18
N GLY A 415 9.22 8.59 15.92
CA GLY A 415 8.83 10.01 15.89
C GLY A 415 9.22 10.80 14.63
N ASP A 416 9.71 10.13 13.57
CA ASP A 416 10.11 10.76 12.29
C ASP A 416 9.30 10.27 11.08
N SER A 417 8.31 9.39 11.28
CA SER A 417 7.48 8.80 10.23
C SER A 417 6.73 9.82 9.36
N ARG A 418 6.89 9.73 8.04
CA ARG A 418 6.25 10.61 7.03
C ARG A 418 5.09 9.99 6.27
N SER A 419 5.05 8.66 6.15
CA SER A 419 3.94 7.92 5.56
C SER A 419 3.11 7.17 6.60
N LEU A 420 1.95 6.64 6.19
CA LEU A 420 1.12 5.77 7.02
C LEU A 420 1.81 4.42 7.27
N LEU A 421 2.50 3.87 6.26
CA LEU A 421 3.28 2.64 6.34
C LEU A 421 4.38 2.74 7.40
N GLU A 422 5.12 3.85 7.43
CA GLU A 422 6.14 4.12 8.46
C GLU A 422 5.61 4.25 9.89
N ARG A 423 4.30 4.48 10.06
CA ARG A 423 3.68 4.65 11.38
C ARG A 423 3.16 3.36 11.98
N ILE A 424 2.85 2.39 11.13
CA ILE A 424 2.33 1.08 11.53
C ILE A 424 3.43 0.01 11.52
N CYS A 425 4.57 0.33 10.91
CA CYS A 425 5.74 -0.51 10.96
C CYS A 425 6.42 -0.44 12.33
N PRO A 426 6.62 -1.56 13.04
CA PRO A 426 7.33 -1.54 14.31
C PRO A 426 8.77 -1.08 14.08
N THR A 427 9.20 -0.01 14.76
CA THR A 427 10.60 0.43 14.76
C THR A 427 11.44 -0.63 15.50
N PRO A 428 12.47 -1.22 14.88
CA PRO A 428 13.37 -2.13 15.57
C PRO A 428 14.04 -1.48 16.79
N GLU A 429 14.18 -2.21 17.90
CA GLU A 429 14.69 -1.69 19.19
C GLU A 429 16.09 -1.04 19.07
N TYR A 430 16.92 -1.50 18.13
CA TYR A 430 18.24 -0.92 17.89
C TYR A 430 18.20 0.45 17.18
N LEU A 431 17.07 0.82 16.55
CA LEU A 431 16.81 2.17 16.03
C LEU A 431 16.26 3.12 17.11
N ASP A 432 15.83 2.58 18.26
CA ASP A 432 15.23 3.32 19.38
C ASP A 432 16.26 4.06 20.25
N ARG A 433 17.51 4.17 19.79
CA ARG A 433 18.60 4.94 20.44
C ARG A 433 19.12 6.06 19.53
N PRO A 434 18.51 7.27 19.58
CA PRO A 434 18.65 8.32 18.59
C PRO A 434 20.03 8.88 18.26
N GLY A 435 20.98 8.14 17.70
CA GLY A 435 22.35 8.62 17.55
C GLY A 435 22.53 9.62 16.41
N ILE A 436 23.75 9.69 15.90
CA ILE A 436 24.12 10.50 14.72
C ILE A 436 23.32 10.17 13.44
N ARG A 437 22.58 9.06 13.41
CA ARG A 437 21.74 8.62 12.26
C ARG A 437 20.48 9.46 12.10
N MET A 438 20.06 10.17 13.13
CA MET A 438 18.98 11.17 13.04
C MET A 438 19.35 12.37 12.17
N LEU A 439 20.65 12.56 11.89
CA LEU A 439 21.17 13.66 11.07
C LEU A 439 21.12 13.39 9.56
N LEU A 440 20.86 12.13 9.16
CA LEU A 440 20.72 11.72 7.77
C LEU A 440 19.48 12.38 7.15
N PRO A 441 19.40 12.58 5.82
CA PRO A 441 18.16 12.96 5.13
C PRO A 441 17.05 11.92 5.30
N HIS A 442 15.78 12.30 5.17
CA HIS A 442 14.69 11.31 5.14
C HIS A 442 14.72 10.53 3.82
N HIS A 443 14.33 9.25 3.82
CA HIS A 443 14.33 8.43 2.61
C HIS A 443 13.59 9.13 1.45
N ASP A 444 12.35 9.57 1.67
CA ASP A 444 11.55 10.34 0.72
C ASP A 444 12.28 11.51 0.05
N GLU A 445 13.24 12.12 0.74
CA GLU A 445 13.94 13.32 0.27
C GLU A 445 15.09 13.02 -0.68
N ILE A 446 15.64 11.79 -0.65
CA ILE A 446 16.86 11.42 -1.39
C ILE A 446 16.73 10.16 -2.22
N ALA A 447 15.75 9.31 -1.93
CA ALA A 447 15.57 8.02 -2.57
C ALA A 447 15.06 8.18 -4.02
N VAL A 448 15.50 7.27 -4.89
CA VAL A 448 15.24 7.26 -6.34
C VAL A 448 14.63 5.92 -6.70
N ASP A 449 13.41 5.71 -6.22
CA ASP A 449 12.78 4.37 -6.12
C ASP A 449 11.82 4.09 -7.28
N GLY A 450 11.67 5.06 -8.17
CA GLY A 450 10.77 4.99 -9.31
C GLY A 450 11.16 5.96 -10.42
N PRO A 451 10.46 5.90 -11.56
CA PRO A 451 10.77 6.74 -12.72
C PRO A 451 10.43 8.22 -12.51
N THR A 452 9.68 8.54 -11.45
CA THR A 452 9.27 9.91 -11.10
C THR A 452 9.53 10.19 -9.62
N PRO A 453 10.02 11.40 -9.27
CA PRO A 453 10.30 11.75 -7.88
C PRO A 453 9.01 11.83 -7.06
N SER A 454 9.10 11.40 -5.80
CA SER A 454 8.03 11.60 -4.83
C SER A 454 7.82 13.11 -4.58
N GLY A 455 6.62 13.49 -4.11
CA GLY A 455 6.33 14.89 -3.79
C GLY A 455 7.16 15.48 -2.63
N ALA A 456 7.88 14.63 -1.90
CA ALA A 456 8.79 15.00 -0.81
C ALA A 456 10.27 14.92 -1.21
N HIS A 457 10.58 14.51 -2.45
CA HIS A 457 11.94 14.43 -2.96
C HIS A 457 12.59 15.81 -3.04
N ILE A 458 13.80 15.95 -2.48
CA ILE A 458 14.55 17.21 -2.39
C ILE A 458 15.81 17.16 -3.26
N LEU A 459 16.44 15.98 -3.38
CA LEU A 459 17.77 15.84 -3.97
C LEU A 459 17.83 16.36 -5.41
N TYR A 460 16.90 15.92 -6.26
CA TYR A 460 16.79 16.34 -7.65
C TYR A 460 15.50 17.14 -7.94
N GLN A 461 14.90 17.74 -6.90
CA GLN A 461 13.62 18.45 -7.02
C GLN A 461 13.62 19.55 -8.09
N SER A 462 14.74 20.26 -8.22
CA SER A 462 14.93 21.34 -9.18
C SER A 462 15.37 20.86 -10.58
N ASP A 463 15.60 19.57 -10.76
CA ASP A 463 16.13 19.00 -12.00
C ASP A 463 15.53 17.60 -12.28
N PRO A 464 14.29 17.55 -12.81
CA PRO A 464 13.61 16.28 -13.11
C PRO A 464 14.34 15.43 -14.15
N ALA A 465 15.07 16.06 -15.09
CA ALA A 465 15.86 15.35 -16.09
C ALA A 465 17.00 14.57 -15.43
N ARG A 466 17.68 15.19 -14.46
CA ARG A 466 18.70 14.53 -13.65
C ARG A 466 18.14 13.44 -12.75
N TYR A 467 16.91 13.59 -12.23
CA TYR A 467 16.24 12.50 -11.50
C TYR A 467 16.06 11.27 -12.41
N ALA A 468 15.54 11.47 -13.63
CA ALA A 468 15.35 10.39 -14.59
C ALA A 468 16.68 9.73 -15.02
N GLU A 469 17.75 10.54 -15.24
CA GLU A 469 19.10 10.01 -15.49
C GLU A 469 19.58 9.14 -14.33
N GLN A 470 19.41 9.63 -13.10
CA GLN A 470 19.82 8.93 -11.88
C GLN A 470 19.02 7.65 -11.65
N PHE A 471 17.73 7.64 -11.96
CA PHE A 471 16.91 6.44 -11.91
C PHE A 471 17.46 5.36 -12.84
N GLU A 472 17.70 5.67 -14.12
CA GLU A 472 18.24 4.67 -15.06
C GLU A 472 19.66 4.23 -14.71
N LEU A 473 20.51 5.14 -14.23
CA LEU A 473 21.86 4.82 -13.76
C LEU A 473 21.85 3.83 -12.58
N ARG A 474 21.01 4.09 -11.58
CA ARG A 474 20.88 3.27 -10.37
C ARG A 474 20.24 1.92 -10.69
N ARG A 475 19.14 1.91 -11.46
CA ARG A 475 18.47 0.71 -11.95
C ARG A 475 19.42 -0.18 -12.76
N GLY A 476 20.21 0.43 -13.65
CA GLY A 476 21.22 -0.26 -14.45
C GLY A 476 22.31 -0.91 -13.60
N ALA A 477 22.86 -0.19 -12.61
CA ALA A 477 23.87 -0.73 -11.70
C ALA A 477 23.34 -1.86 -10.81
N ALA A 478 22.11 -1.72 -10.29
CA ALA A 478 21.44 -2.78 -9.54
C ALA A 478 21.29 -4.05 -10.39
N THR A 479 20.80 -3.89 -11.62
CA THR A 479 20.61 -4.98 -12.58
C THR A 479 21.94 -5.68 -12.90
N GLU A 480 23.01 -4.92 -13.14
CA GLU A 480 24.34 -5.47 -13.45
C GLU A 480 24.98 -6.17 -12.23
N HIS A 481 24.80 -5.63 -11.03
CA HIS A 481 25.28 -6.24 -9.80
C HIS A 481 24.56 -7.58 -9.55
N ILE A 482 23.23 -7.61 -9.56
CA ILE A 482 22.43 -8.83 -9.37
C ILE A 482 22.80 -9.89 -10.42
N ARG A 483 22.98 -9.50 -11.68
CA ARG A 483 23.40 -10.41 -12.75
C ARG A 483 24.78 -11.01 -12.49
N SER A 484 25.75 -10.17 -12.09
CA SER A 484 27.10 -10.62 -11.79
C SER A 484 27.12 -11.60 -10.61
N ALA A 485 26.32 -11.33 -9.58
CA ALA A 485 26.14 -12.22 -8.44
C ALA A 485 25.54 -13.59 -8.85
N LEU A 486 24.53 -13.60 -9.75
CA LEU A 486 23.99 -14.85 -10.31
C LEU A 486 25.03 -15.65 -11.10
N GLN A 487 25.82 -14.98 -11.93
CA GLN A 487 26.85 -15.63 -12.74
C GLN A 487 27.95 -16.26 -11.89
N ASP A 488 28.40 -15.55 -10.85
CA ASP A 488 29.38 -16.05 -9.89
C ASP A 488 28.82 -17.23 -9.08
N ALA A 489 27.57 -17.14 -8.61
CA ALA A 489 26.94 -18.19 -7.82
C ALA A 489 26.67 -19.48 -8.61
N LEU A 490 26.36 -19.36 -9.90
CA LEU A 490 26.07 -20.50 -10.77
C LEU A 490 27.33 -21.07 -11.47
N GLY A 491 28.52 -20.60 -11.08
CA GLY A 491 29.80 -21.16 -11.52
C GLY A 491 30.13 -20.97 -13.01
N GLY A 492 29.49 -20.02 -13.70
CA GLY A 492 29.72 -19.74 -15.14
C GLY A 492 29.30 -20.86 -16.12
N ALA A 493 28.95 -22.06 -15.64
CA ALA A 493 28.51 -23.20 -16.43
C ALA A 493 27.17 -23.71 -15.87
N MET A 494 26.07 -23.24 -16.47
CA MET A 494 24.72 -23.67 -16.13
C MET A 494 24.58 -25.20 -16.32
N PRO A 495 24.12 -25.96 -15.32
CA PRO A 495 23.96 -27.41 -15.45
C PRO A 495 22.94 -27.74 -16.53
N VAL A 496 23.34 -28.61 -17.47
CA VAL A 496 22.47 -29.16 -18.51
C VAL A 496 21.48 -30.10 -17.82
N GLU A 497 20.18 -29.86 -18.03
CA GLU A 497 19.09 -30.65 -17.46
C GLU A 497 19.30 -32.15 -17.78
N PRO A 498 19.20 -33.07 -16.80
CA PRO A 498 19.22 -34.49 -17.11
C PRO A 498 17.93 -34.84 -17.86
N LEU A 499 18.09 -35.33 -19.09
CA LEU A 499 17.01 -35.89 -19.90
C LEU A 499 16.18 -36.86 -19.06
N ARG A 500 14.88 -36.58 -18.91
CA ARG A 500 13.94 -37.54 -18.32
C ARG A 500 14.01 -38.84 -19.14
N PRO A 501 14.17 -40.02 -18.51
CA PRO A 501 14.04 -41.26 -19.23
C PRO A 501 12.57 -41.41 -19.63
N THR A 502 12.34 -41.49 -20.94
CA THR A 502 11.11 -42.05 -21.50
C THR A 502 11.10 -43.55 -21.19
N GLY A 503 10.16 -43.99 -20.36
CA GLY A 503 9.86 -45.38 -20.05
C GLY A 503 8.65 -45.45 -19.15
#